data_AF-A0A527VLY4-F1
#
_entry.id   AF-A0A527VLY4-F1
#
_cell.length_a   1.000
_cell.length_b   1.000
_cell.length_c   1.000
_cell.angle_alpha   90.00
_cell.angle_beta   90.00
_cell.angle_gamma   90.00
#
_symmetry.space_group_name_H-M   'P 1'
#
loop_
_entity.id
_entity.type
_entity.pdbx_description
1 polymer ?
#
loop_
_entity_poly.entity_id
_entity_poly.type
_entity_poly.pdbx_seq_one_letter_code
_entity_poly.pdbx_strand_id
1 'polypeptide(L)' 'GKLSPFEGWLLLRGLRTLPLRLPHHMKSGLTIAERLKAHGKVERVNHPAYSNHPGKKTLAGYAGLFSFEVTEDVD' A
#
# COMPACT_ATOMS: atom_id res chain seq x y z
N GLY A 1 -13.29 -6.30 -24.85
CA GLY A 1 -14.31 -7.16 -24.26
C GLY A 1 -15.14 -6.34 -23.28
N LYS A 2 -16.42 -6.66 -23.10
CA LYS A 2 -17.24 -6.09 -22.03
C LYS A 2 -17.12 -6.98 -20.79
N LEU A 3 -17.21 -6.41 -19.58
CA LEU A 3 -17.36 -7.21 -18.36
C LEU A 3 -18.65 -8.02 -18.44
N SER A 4 -18.61 -9.27 -17.98
CA SER A 4 -19.85 -10.01 -17.77
C SER A 4 -20.71 -9.29 -16.72
N PRO A 5 -22.04 -9.46 -16.75
CA PRO A 5 -22.92 -8.83 -15.77
C PRO A 5 -22.54 -9.15 -14.31
N PHE A 6 -22.05 -10.36 -14.07
CA PHE A 6 -21.63 -10.80 -12.74
C PHE A 6 -20.33 -10.12 -12.27
N GLU A 7 -19.32 -10.02 -13.14
CA GLU A 7 -18.09 -9.28 -12.83
C GLU A 7 -18.37 -7.79 -12.59
N GLY A 8 -19.26 -7.19 -13.40
CA GLY A 8 -19.72 -5.82 -13.20
C GLY A 8 -20.38 -5.63 -11.83
N TRP A 9 -21.22 -6.58 -11.41
CA TRP A 9 -21.83 -6.57 -10.09
C TRP A 9 -20.79 -6.69 -8.95
N LEU A 10 -19.80 -7.58 -9.08
CA LEU A 10 -18.72 -7.73 -8.10
C LEU A 10 -17.90 -6.43 -7.95
N LEU A 11 -17.58 -5.78 -9.07
CA LEU A 11 -16.88 -4.49 -9.06
C LEU A 11 -17.69 -3.43 -8.31
N LEU A 12 -18.97 -3.25 -8.67
CA LEU A 12 -19.85 -2.27 -8.01
C LEU A 12 -20.00 -2.55 -6.52
N ARG A 13 -20.15 -3.82 -6.12
CA ARG A 13 -20.18 -4.24 -4.72
C ARG A 13 -18.89 -3.85 -4.00
N GLY A 14 -17.73 -4.06 -4.61
CA GLY A 14 -16.43 -3.68 -4.06
C GLY A 14 -16.28 -2.16 -3.89
N LEU A 15 -16.75 -1.38 -4.86
CA LEU A 15 -16.66 0.09 -4.83
C LEU A 15 -17.38 0.73 -3.65
N ARG A 16 -18.50 0.16 -3.19
CA ARG A 16 -19.30 0.68 -2.05
C ARG A 16 -18.49 0.84 -0.77
N THR A 17 -17.47 0.02 -0.55
CA THR A 17 -16.63 0.05 0.66
C THR A 17 -15.21 0.55 0.39
N LEU A 18 -14.88 0.91 -0.85
CA LEU A 18 -13.55 1.40 -1.21
C LEU A 18 -13.12 2.62 -0.37
N PRO A 19 -13.98 3.63 -0.10
CA PRO A 19 -13.60 4.78 0.73
C PRO A 19 -13.26 4.42 2.18
N LEU A 20 -13.77 3.30 2.69
CA LEU A 20 -13.44 2.80 4.03
C LEU A 20 -12.16 1.96 4.03
N ARG A 21 -11.99 1.13 2.98
CA ARG A 21 -10.84 0.21 2.88
C ARG A 21 -9.54 0.94 2.60
N LEU A 22 -9.50 1.92 1.68
CA LEU A 22 -8.24 2.56 1.30
C LEU A 22 -7.53 3.29 2.46
N PRO A 23 -8.22 4.12 3.28
CA PRO A 23 -7.59 4.72 4.47
C PRO A 23 -7.10 3.68 5.47
N HIS A 24 -7.85 2.59 5.66
CA HIS A 24 -7.44 1.49 6.54
C HIS A 24 -6.20 0.77 6.01
N HIS A 25 -6.16 0.44 4.72
CA HIS A 25 -4.97 -0.12 4.07
C HIS A 25 -3.75 0.76 4.25
N MET A 26 -3.91 2.08 4.11
CA MET A 26 -2.81 3.04 4.34
C MET A 26 -2.34 3.06 5.79
N LYS A 27 -3.27 3.13 6.75
CA LYS A 27 -2.92 3.10 8.18
C LYS A 27 -2.16 1.82 8.54
N SER A 28 -2.65 0.67 8.08
CA SER A 28 -2.02 -0.64 8.33
C SER A 28 -0.68 -0.76 7.62
N GLY A 29 -0.58 -0.35 6.36
CA GLY A 29 0.65 -0.35 5.58
C GLY A 29 1.75 0.50 6.24
N LEU A 30 1.43 1.73 6.65
CA LEU A 30 2.37 2.59 7.38
C LEU A 30 2.79 1.98 8.72
N THR A 31 1.86 1.38 9.46
CA THR A 31 2.19 0.73 10.74
C THR A 31 3.20 -0.40 10.56
N ILE A 32 3.04 -1.22 9.52
CA ILE A 32 3.95 -2.32 9.22
C ILE A 32 5.29 -1.76 8.70
N ALA A 33 5.24 -0.77 7.81
CA ALA A 33 6.42 -0.13 7.25
C ALA A 33 7.31 0.52 8.32
N GLU A 34 6.74 1.21 9.31
CA GLU A 34 7.51 1.76 10.44
C GLU A 34 8.16 0.66 11.29
N ARG A 35 7.44 -0.44 11.55
CA ARG A 35 7.98 -1.57 12.31
C ARG A 35 9.13 -2.24 11.57
N LEU A 36 9.00 -2.45 10.27
CA LEU A 36 10.05 -3.02 9.44
C LEU A 36 11.25 -2.07 9.34
N LYS A 37 11.03 -0.77 9.24
CA LYS A 37 12.11 0.23 9.20
C LYS A 37 12.96 0.22 10.48
N ALA A 38 12.38 -0.15 11.62
CA ALA A 38 13.09 -0.30 12.89
C ALA A 38 13.65 -1.72 13.12
N HIS A 39 13.44 -2.66 12.18
CA HIS A 39 13.81 -4.05 12.35
C HIS A 39 15.26 -4.29 11.90
N GLY A 40 16.08 -4.95 12.73
CA GLY A 40 17.52 -5.12 12.49
C GLY A 40 17.91 -5.98 11.28
N LYS A 41 16.96 -6.69 10.66
CA LYS A 41 17.15 -7.49 9.44
C LYS A 41 16.57 -6.85 8.17
N VAL A 42 16.17 -5.58 8.25
CA VAL A 42 15.61 -4.83 7.11
C VAL A 42 16.56 -3.71 6.79
N GLU A 43 17.12 -3.71 5.59
CA GLU A 43 18.05 -2.68 5.12
C GLU A 43 17.33 -1.43 4.68
N ARG A 44 16.19 -1.59 4.00
CA ARG A 44 15.47 -0.47 3.40
C ARG A 44 13.98 -0.73 3.33
N VAL A 45 13.18 0.32 3.57
CA VAL A 45 11.73 0.32 3.33
C VAL A 45 11.39 1.36 2.26
N ASN A 46 10.79 0.90 1.17
CA ASN A 46 10.39 1.70 0.02
C ASN A 46 8.90 2.00 0.09
N HIS A 47 8.55 3.12 0.73
CA HIS A 47 7.16 3.59 0.83
C HIS A 47 7.05 5.05 0.35
N PRO A 48 6.03 5.41 -0.45
CA PRO A 48 5.82 6.80 -0.90
C PRO A 48 5.73 7.84 0.23
N ALA A 49 5.38 7.44 1.45
CA ALA A 49 5.31 8.31 2.61
C ALA A 49 6.69 8.79 3.07
N TYR A 50 7.75 8.01 2.83
CA TYR A 50 9.15 8.34 3.19
C TYR A 50 9.93 8.94 2.03
N SER A 51 9.35 8.96 0.83
CA SER A 51 9.98 9.56 -0.34
C SER A 51 9.86 11.09 -0.30
N ASN A 52 10.89 11.77 -0.82
CA ASN A 52 10.90 13.20 -1.13
C ASN A 52 10.50 13.49 -2.59
N HIS A 53 9.94 12.52 -3.30
CA HIS A 53 9.56 12.67 -4.70
C HIS A 53 8.46 13.75 -4.88
N PRO A 54 8.60 14.71 -5.83
CA PRO A 54 7.63 15.79 -6.04
C PRO A 54 6.20 15.31 -6.28
N GLY A 55 6.05 14.15 -6.94
CA GLY A 55 4.76 13.51 -7.21
C GLY A 55 3.99 13.10 -5.95
N LYS A 56 4.60 13.10 -4.77
CA LYS A 56 3.88 12.89 -3.50
C LYS A 56 2.74 13.89 -3.30
N LYS A 57 2.90 15.12 -3.79
CA LYS A 57 1.90 16.20 -3.69
C LYS A 57 0.64 15.94 -4.53
N THR A 58 0.68 15.03 -5.50
CA THR A 58 -0.47 14.72 -6.36
C THR A 58 -1.35 13.60 -5.81
N LEU A 59 -0.96 12.99 -4.69
CA LEU A 59 -1.65 11.86 -4.09
C LEU A 59 -2.54 12.31 -2.93
N ALA A 60 -3.76 11.77 -2.85
CA ALA A 60 -4.65 11.92 -1.68
C ALA A 60 -4.29 10.96 -0.52
N GLY A 61 -3.39 10.01 -0.77
CA GLY A 61 -2.94 8.99 0.15
C GLY A 61 -2.09 7.95 -0.58
N TYR A 62 -1.52 6.98 0.14
CA TYR A 62 -0.52 6.05 -0.40
C TYR A 62 -1.03 4.61 -0.60
N ALA A 63 -2.31 4.35 -0.28
CA ALA A 63 -2.85 3.00 -0.13
C ALA A 63 -1.96 2.14 0.80
N GLY A 64 -2.02 0.82 0.69
CA GLY A 64 -1.23 -0.09 1.55
C GLY A 64 0.01 -0.70 0.88
N LEU A 65 0.41 -0.23 -0.30
CA LEU A 65 1.49 -0.85 -1.08
C LEU A 65 2.85 -0.23 -0.74
N PHE A 66 3.81 -1.08 -0.40
CA PHE A 66 5.22 -0.74 -0.21
C PHE A 66 6.08 -1.99 -0.40
N SER A 67 7.38 -1.82 -0.57
CA SER A 67 8.35 -2.93 -0.57
C SER A 67 9.44 -2.67 0.47
N PHE A 68 10.25 -3.68 0.76
CA PHE A 68 11.40 -3.57 1.64
C PHE A 68 12.49 -4.55 1.19
N GLU A 69 13.72 -4.25 1.56
CA GLU A 69 14.90 -5.08 1.31
C GLU A 69 15.39 -5.62 2.64
N VAL A 70 15.69 -6.91 2.66
CA VAL A 70 16.24 -7.62 3.83
C VAL A 70 17.76 -7.68 3.74
N THR A 71 18.39 -7.89 4.88
CA THR A 71 19.84 -8.09 4.95
C THR A 71 20.25 -9.44 4.33
N GLU A 72 21.50 -9.54 3.86
CA GLU A 72 22.04 -10.75 3.23
C GLU A 72 21.99 -12.01 4.12
N ASP A 73 21.88 -11.87 5.44
CA ASP A 73 21.71 -13.00 6.38
C ASP A 73 20.29 -13.59 6.40
N VAL A 74 19.36 -12.99 5.65
CA VAL A 74 18.01 -13.49 5.45
C VAL A 74 17.93 -14.07 4.03
N ASP A 75 18.17 -15.37 3.94
CA ASP A 75 18.05 -16.19 2.73
C ASP A 75 16.59 -16.68 2.54
#